data_AF-A0A7D3VTU9-F1
#
_entry.id   AF-A0A7D3VTU9-F1
#
_cell.length_a   1.000
_cell.length_b   1.000
_cell.length_c   1.000
_cell.angle_alpha   90.00
_cell.angle_beta   90.00
_cell.angle_gamma   90.00
#
_symmetry.space_group_name_H-M   'P 1'
#
loop_
_entity.id
_entity.type
_entity.pdbx_description
1 polymer ?
#
loop_
_entity_poly.entity_id
_entity_poly.type
_entity_poly.pdbx_seq_one_letter_code
_entity_poly.pdbx_strand_id
1 'polypeptide(L)'
;MPDPAPAASDSSDASGDLDREEEGVARSCYLLEFSVGPGGARQGDVFAGTSVAELAAAFADRYDDHGADSYLVMWYGALLHLWVVQEGVIVEGIDLHPYLRTGDARCDRALARIVAAHRRDDDLWDVLDQVMEPYDFDMARALPLLAHVLDLHERSEAGDDDARSRLDRILEDAEAEKAPESYDGVTVERLVLDWDAVAAAAPPLREPVLEAEWVRVRWASKDLMHPETYLNPWGAEWVEPLHLGVNDLENGD
;
A
#
# COMPACT_ATOMS: atom_id res chain seq x y z
N MET A 1 -42.24 -20.92 -65.88
CA MET A 1 -41.70 -21.62 -64.70
C MET A 1 -40.58 -20.76 -64.15
N PRO A 2 -40.70 -20.18 -62.95
CA PRO A 2 -39.61 -19.42 -62.35
C PRO A 2 -38.69 -20.34 -61.53
N ASP A 3 -37.39 -20.03 -61.56
CA ASP A 3 -36.32 -20.68 -60.80
C ASP A 3 -36.52 -20.56 -59.29
N PRO A 4 -36.20 -21.60 -58.49
CA PRO A 4 -36.09 -21.46 -57.05
C PRO A 4 -34.73 -20.85 -56.66
N ALA A 5 -34.78 -19.82 -55.82
CA ALA A 5 -33.61 -19.17 -55.21
C ALA A 5 -32.83 -20.15 -54.30
N PRO A 6 -31.51 -19.96 -54.13
CA PRO A 6 -30.70 -20.84 -53.30
C PRO A 6 -30.94 -20.58 -51.81
N ALA A 7 -30.93 -21.66 -51.03
CA ALA A 7 -31.05 -21.66 -49.58
C ALA A 7 -29.85 -20.92 -48.95
N ALA A 8 -30.17 -20.01 -48.03
CA ALA A 8 -29.19 -19.38 -47.16
C ALA A 8 -28.55 -20.46 -46.26
N SER A 9 -27.22 -20.52 -46.29
CA SER A 9 -26.41 -21.29 -45.36
C SER A 9 -26.41 -20.60 -44.00
N ASP A 10 -27.01 -21.23 -43.00
CA ASP A 10 -26.75 -20.94 -41.58
C ASP A 10 -25.29 -21.31 -41.28
N SER A 11 -24.41 -20.31 -41.28
CA SER A 11 -23.09 -20.40 -40.68
C SER A 11 -23.24 -20.13 -39.19
N SER A 12 -23.01 -21.18 -38.41
CA SER A 12 -22.93 -21.22 -36.96
C SER A 12 -22.07 -20.09 -36.35
N ASP A 13 -22.73 -19.22 -35.58
CA ASP A 13 -22.15 -18.44 -34.49
C ASP A 13 -21.67 -19.39 -33.37
N ALA A 14 -20.48 -19.96 -33.53
CA ALA A 14 -19.84 -20.80 -32.51
C ALA A 14 -18.63 -20.12 -31.85
N SER A 15 -18.49 -18.80 -32.00
CA SER A 15 -17.39 -18.02 -31.40
C SER A 15 -17.81 -17.17 -30.20
N GLY A 16 -19.04 -17.31 -29.69
CA GLY A 16 -19.56 -16.48 -28.59
C GLY A 16 -19.68 -17.16 -27.22
N ASP A 17 -19.39 -18.47 -27.12
CA ASP A 17 -19.60 -19.24 -25.88
C ASP A 17 -18.30 -19.61 -25.14
N LEU A 18 -17.13 -19.50 -25.77
CA LEU A 18 -15.85 -19.77 -25.07
C LEU A 18 -15.44 -18.62 -24.13
N ASP A 19 -15.86 -17.39 -24.41
CA ASP A 19 -15.55 -16.23 -23.55
C ASP A 19 -16.42 -16.18 -22.27
N ARG A 20 -17.52 -16.94 -22.21
CA ARG A 20 -18.42 -16.99 -21.04
C ARG A 20 -18.07 -18.08 -20.02
N GLU A 21 -17.36 -19.13 -20.42
CA GLU A 21 -17.02 -20.25 -19.52
C GLU A 21 -15.77 -19.97 -18.67
N GLU A 22 -14.83 -19.14 -19.13
CA GLU A 22 -13.74 -18.63 -18.28
C GLU A 22 -14.21 -17.54 -17.29
N GLU A 23 -15.37 -16.92 -17.56
CA GLU A 23 -15.93 -15.79 -16.82
C GLU A 23 -16.44 -16.12 -15.39
N GLY A 24 -16.22 -17.35 -14.90
CA GLY A 24 -16.85 -17.84 -13.67
C GLY A 24 -16.02 -18.76 -12.78
N VAL A 25 -14.79 -19.15 -13.15
CA VAL A 25 -13.96 -19.94 -12.23
C VAL A 25 -13.28 -19.00 -11.26
N ALA A 26 -13.80 -18.95 -10.04
CA ALA A 26 -13.21 -18.15 -8.99
C ALA A 26 -11.79 -18.66 -8.68
N ARG A 27 -10.79 -17.78 -8.82
CA ARG A 27 -9.36 -18.12 -8.67
C ARG A 27 -8.76 -17.49 -7.43
N SER A 28 -7.67 -18.08 -6.95
CA SER A 28 -6.88 -17.53 -5.84
C SER A 28 -5.72 -16.70 -6.35
N CYS A 29 -5.42 -15.59 -5.68
CA CYS A 29 -4.29 -14.71 -5.96
C CYS A 29 -3.95 -13.88 -4.70
N TYR A 30 -2.88 -13.12 -4.78
CA TYR A 30 -2.60 -12.05 -3.85
C TYR A 30 -2.90 -10.69 -4.50
N LEU A 31 -3.38 -9.75 -3.70
CA LEU A 31 -3.42 -8.34 -4.08
C LEU A 31 -2.52 -7.56 -3.13
N LEU A 32 -1.55 -6.82 -3.64
CA LEU A 32 -0.84 -5.81 -2.87
C LEU A 32 -1.51 -4.47 -3.14
N GLU A 33 -1.92 -3.77 -2.11
CA GLU A 33 -2.48 -2.43 -2.22
C GLU A 33 -1.52 -1.43 -1.58
N PHE A 34 -1.18 -0.38 -2.33
CA PHE A 34 -0.51 0.81 -1.81
C PHE A 34 -1.33 2.03 -2.22
N SER A 35 -2.12 2.55 -1.29
CA SER A 35 -3.12 3.55 -1.59
C SER A 35 -3.25 4.60 -0.49
N VAL A 36 -3.70 5.80 -0.85
CA VAL A 36 -4.06 6.86 0.10
C VAL A 36 -5.50 7.21 -0.18
N GLY A 37 -6.37 6.97 0.79
CA GLY A 37 -7.81 7.22 0.68
C GLY A 37 -8.14 8.64 0.19
N PRO A 38 -9.36 8.88 -0.29
CA PRO A 38 -9.75 10.13 -0.95
C PRO A 38 -9.40 11.37 -0.11
N GLY A 39 -8.43 12.15 -0.60
CA GLY A 39 -7.78 13.26 0.11
C GLY A 39 -6.83 14.06 -0.77
N GLY A 40 -5.80 14.68 -0.16
CA GLY A 40 -4.83 15.58 -0.81
C GLY A 40 -3.94 14.89 -1.84
N ALA A 41 -3.07 13.97 -1.40
CA ALA A 41 -2.35 13.06 -2.30
C ALA A 41 -3.23 11.81 -2.49
N ARG A 42 -3.64 11.56 -3.72
CA ARG A 42 -4.42 10.37 -4.07
C ARG A 42 -3.49 9.36 -4.71
N GLN A 43 -3.70 8.10 -4.38
CA GLN A 43 -2.98 6.95 -4.93
C GLN A 43 -3.88 5.75 -4.76
N GLY A 44 -4.11 4.99 -5.84
CA GLY A 44 -4.99 3.81 -5.85
C GLY A 44 -4.33 2.57 -6.45
N ASP A 45 -3.02 2.40 -6.29
CA ASP A 45 -2.28 1.31 -6.93
C ASP A 45 -2.60 -0.03 -6.25
N VAL A 46 -3.15 -0.99 -7.02
CA VAL A 46 -3.36 -2.39 -6.63
C VAL A 46 -2.65 -3.32 -7.60
N PHE A 47 -1.79 -4.18 -7.05
CA PHE A 47 -1.04 -5.17 -7.80
C PHE A 47 -1.65 -6.55 -7.59
N ALA A 48 -2.08 -7.23 -8.66
CA ALA A 48 -2.53 -8.61 -8.58
C ALA A 48 -1.43 -9.57 -9.05
N GLY A 49 -1.18 -10.64 -8.28
CA GLY A 49 -0.14 -11.62 -8.57
C GLY A 49 -0.42 -12.99 -7.97
N THR A 50 0.25 -14.00 -8.48
CA THR A 50 0.11 -15.40 -8.01
C THR A 50 1.16 -15.77 -6.96
N SER A 51 2.15 -14.91 -6.77
CA SER A 51 3.19 -15.07 -5.75
C SER A 51 3.65 -13.71 -5.21
N VAL A 52 4.22 -13.71 -4.01
CA VAL A 52 4.84 -12.49 -3.43
C VAL A 52 6.01 -12.00 -4.27
N ALA A 53 6.74 -12.88 -4.95
CA ALA A 53 7.84 -12.50 -5.84
C ALA A 53 7.37 -11.69 -7.06
N GLU A 54 6.22 -12.06 -7.65
CA GLU A 54 5.61 -11.29 -8.75
C GLU A 54 5.16 -9.92 -8.28
N LEU A 55 4.52 -9.83 -7.11
CA LEU A 55 4.11 -8.56 -6.51
C LEU A 55 5.32 -7.67 -6.21
N ALA A 56 6.41 -8.25 -5.68
CA ALA A 56 7.64 -7.52 -5.42
C ALA A 56 8.25 -6.93 -6.70
N ALA A 57 8.25 -7.69 -7.79
CA ALA A 57 8.74 -7.22 -9.09
C ALA A 57 7.86 -6.11 -9.68
N ALA A 58 6.53 -6.27 -9.63
CA ALA A 58 5.59 -5.26 -10.12
C ALA A 58 5.65 -3.96 -9.30
N PHE A 59 5.78 -4.07 -7.98
CA PHE A 59 5.96 -2.91 -7.09
C PHE A 59 7.28 -2.18 -7.37
N ALA A 60 8.37 -2.92 -7.53
CA ALA A 60 9.67 -2.35 -7.86
C ALA A 60 9.66 -1.61 -9.21
N ASP A 61 9.02 -2.20 -10.23
CA ASP A 61 8.86 -1.57 -11.55
C ASP A 61 8.02 -0.29 -11.48
N ARG A 62 6.90 -0.30 -10.76
CA ARG A 62 5.99 0.86 -10.63
C ARG A 62 6.63 2.06 -9.94
N TYR A 63 7.56 1.82 -9.01
CA TYR A 63 8.23 2.85 -8.22
C TYR A 63 9.71 3.00 -8.55
N ASP A 64 10.17 2.53 -9.73
CA ASP A 64 11.54 2.68 -10.22
C ASP A 64 12.62 2.29 -9.16
N ASP A 65 12.40 1.19 -8.44
CA ASP A 65 13.22 0.74 -7.30
C ASP A 65 13.35 1.74 -6.13
N HIS A 66 12.63 2.87 -6.11
CA HIS A 66 12.64 3.83 -4.99
C HIS A 66 11.96 3.31 -3.73
N GLY A 67 11.27 2.18 -3.80
CA GLY A 67 10.55 1.60 -2.67
C GLY A 67 9.21 2.28 -2.42
N ALA A 68 8.69 2.14 -1.20
CA ALA A 68 7.44 2.79 -0.83
C ALA A 68 7.67 4.30 -0.66
N ASP A 69 6.76 5.10 -1.23
CA ASP A 69 6.81 6.55 -1.14
C ASP A 69 6.69 6.98 0.33
N SER A 70 7.79 7.54 0.86
CA SER A 70 7.87 7.94 2.26
C SER A 70 6.90 9.06 2.63
N TYR A 71 6.58 9.94 1.69
CA TYR A 71 5.62 11.02 1.90
C TYR A 71 4.20 10.45 2.04
N LEU A 72 3.81 9.52 1.17
CA LEU A 72 2.52 8.85 1.29
C LEU A 72 2.42 8.01 2.57
N VAL A 73 3.46 7.24 2.91
CA VAL A 73 3.47 6.38 4.10
C VAL A 73 3.45 7.20 5.39
N MET A 74 4.34 8.19 5.52
CA MET A 74 4.56 8.87 6.79
C MET A 74 3.60 10.02 7.03
N TRP A 75 3.26 10.79 6.00
CA TRP A 75 2.44 12.01 6.14
C TRP A 75 0.95 11.74 5.90
N TYR A 76 0.64 10.95 4.86
CA TYR A 76 -0.75 10.62 4.54
C TYR A 76 -1.23 9.32 5.18
N GLY A 77 -0.33 8.52 5.73
CA GLY A 77 -0.68 7.24 6.34
C GLY A 77 -1.19 6.23 5.36
N ALA A 78 -0.58 6.17 4.18
CA ALA A 78 -0.97 5.27 3.11
C ALA A 78 -1.28 3.87 3.61
N LEU A 79 -2.38 3.30 3.11
CA LEU A 79 -2.66 1.90 3.26
C LEU A 79 -1.64 1.09 2.48
N LEU A 80 -0.96 0.18 3.17
CA LEU A 80 -0.02 -0.77 2.59
C LEU A 80 -0.38 -2.17 3.09
N HIS A 81 -1.13 -2.92 2.28
CA HIS A 81 -1.70 -4.22 2.66
C HIS A 81 -1.44 -5.29 1.61
N LEU A 82 -1.23 -6.52 2.08
CA LEU A 82 -1.35 -7.73 1.27
C LEU A 82 -2.70 -8.39 1.55
N TRP A 83 -3.58 -8.38 0.57
CA TRP A 83 -4.85 -9.10 0.59
C TRP A 83 -4.67 -10.50 0.02
N VAL A 84 -5.24 -11.49 0.70
CA VAL A 84 -5.25 -12.88 0.24
C VAL A 84 -6.62 -13.17 -0.36
N VAL A 85 -6.63 -13.46 -1.66
CA VAL A 85 -7.83 -13.86 -2.40
C VAL A 85 -7.82 -15.38 -2.53
N GLN A 86 -8.87 -16.03 -2.05
CA GLN A 86 -9.10 -17.45 -2.22
C GLN A 86 -10.39 -17.62 -2.99
N GLU A 87 -10.32 -18.24 -4.18
CA GLU A 87 -11.50 -18.50 -5.01
C GLU A 87 -12.36 -17.24 -5.19
N GLY A 88 -11.75 -16.12 -5.60
CA GLY A 88 -12.41 -14.83 -5.82
C GLY A 88 -12.91 -14.12 -4.56
N VAL A 89 -12.52 -14.58 -3.36
CA VAL A 89 -12.93 -13.97 -2.09
C VAL A 89 -11.72 -13.46 -1.32
N ILE A 90 -11.70 -12.18 -0.94
CA ILE A 90 -10.71 -11.61 -0.02
C ILE A 90 -10.98 -12.17 1.37
N VAL A 91 -10.11 -13.06 1.85
CA VAL A 91 -10.29 -13.78 3.12
C VAL A 91 -9.40 -13.26 4.24
N GLU A 92 -8.35 -12.52 3.91
CA GLU A 92 -7.36 -12.01 4.87
C GLU A 92 -6.69 -10.75 4.33
N GLY A 93 -6.30 -9.85 5.24
CA GLY A 93 -5.50 -8.67 4.97
C GLY A 93 -4.35 -8.59 5.96
N ILE A 94 -3.14 -8.41 5.44
CA ILE A 94 -1.91 -8.34 6.24
C ILE A 94 -1.36 -6.92 6.12
N ASP A 95 -1.30 -6.20 7.26
CA ASP A 95 -0.67 -4.88 7.34
C ASP A 95 0.83 -5.03 7.08
N LEU A 96 1.34 -4.37 6.03
CA LEU A 96 2.72 -4.49 5.62
C LEU A 96 3.65 -3.42 6.22
N HIS A 97 3.11 -2.41 6.91
CA HIS A 97 3.94 -1.38 7.56
C HIS A 97 5.03 -1.94 8.49
N PRO A 98 4.79 -3.01 9.29
CA PRO A 98 5.83 -3.61 10.13
C PRO A 98 7.01 -4.22 9.35
N TYR A 99 6.87 -4.40 8.04
CA TYR A 99 7.90 -4.96 7.16
C TYR A 99 8.68 -3.88 6.40
N LEU A 100 8.35 -2.60 6.56
CA LEU A 100 9.15 -1.50 6.03
C LEU A 100 10.50 -1.40 6.75
N ARG A 101 11.55 -1.18 5.96
CA ARG A 101 12.94 -1.09 6.40
C ARG A 101 13.60 0.14 5.81
N THR A 102 14.41 0.78 6.63
CA THR A 102 15.21 1.96 6.32
C THR A 102 16.70 1.61 6.18
N GLY A 103 17.09 0.40 6.60
CA GLY A 103 18.49 0.01 6.76
C GLY A 103 19.09 0.37 8.12
N ASP A 104 18.36 1.12 8.97
CA ASP A 104 18.77 1.50 10.32
C ASP A 104 17.68 1.13 11.34
N ALA A 105 18.04 0.29 12.33
CA ALA A 105 17.09 -0.23 13.29
C ALA A 105 16.45 0.84 14.20
N ARG A 106 17.11 1.98 14.41
CA ARG A 106 16.54 3.10 15.18
C ARG A 106 15.49 3.82 14.34
N CYS A 107 15.77 4.06 13.05
CA CYS A 107 14.82 4.64 12.11
C CYS A 107 13.62 3.71 11.86
N ASP A 108 13.82 2.39 11.78
CA ASP A 108 12.72 1.42 11.65
C ASP A 108 11.73 1.51 12.83
N ARG A 109 12.25 1.66 14.06
CA ARG A 109 11.40 1.86 15.26
C ARG A 109 10.68 3.19 15.22
N ALA A 110 11.33 4.25 14.75
CA ALA A 110 10.72 5.56 14.60
C ALA A 110 9.58 5.53 13.57
N LEU A 111 9.82 4.94 12.40
CA LEU A 111 8.82 4.74 11.35
C LEU A 111 7.58 4.00 11.89
N ALA A 112 7.77 2.90 12.61
CA ALA A 112 6.67 2.16 13.22
C ALA A 112 5.85 3.01 14.21
N ARG A 113 6.51 3.89 14.98
CA ARG A 113 5.82 4.82 15.90
C ARG A 113 5.05 5.90 15.15
N ILE A 114 5.60 6.44 14.07
CA ILE A 114 4.97 7.48 13.24
C ILE A 114 3.70 6.93 12.59
N VAL A 115 3.79 5.76 11.94
CA VAL A 115 2.63 5.07 11.35
C VAL A 115 1.55 4.79 12.40
N ALA A 116 1.95 4.41 13.62
CA ALA A 116 1.01 4.18 14.71
C ALA A 116 0.38 5.47 15.27
N ALA A 117 1.12 6.58 15.29
CA ALA A 117 0.65 7.88 15.76
C ALA A 117 -0.42 8.45 14.82
N HIS A 118 -0.20 8.36 13.51
CA HIS A 118 -1.15 8.82 12.50
C HIS A 118 -2.55 8.19 12.65
N ARG A 119 -2.59 6.92 13.08
CA ARG A 119 -3.85 6.19 13.30
C ARG A 119 -4.60 6.59 14.58
N ARG A 120 -3.98 7.36 15.48
CA ARG A 120 -4.51 7.62 16.84
C ARG A 120 -5.00 9.04 17.09
N ASP A 121 -4.71 10.00 16.20
CA ASP A 121 -5.04 11.42 16.40
C ASP A 121 -4.54 11.91 17.77
N ASP A 122 -3.20 11.85 17.95
CA ASP A 122 -2.50 12.08 19.22
C ASP A 122 -1.69 13.39 19.14
N ASP A 123 -1.46 14.07 20.27
CA ASP A 123 -0.69 15.32 20.38
C ASP A 123 0.74 15.17 19.84
N LEU A 124 1.26 13.94 19.82
CA LEU A 124 2.54 13.60 19.19
C LEU A 124 2.55 13.94 17.69
N TRP A 125 1.41 13.85 17.00
CA TRP A 125 1.34 14.11 15.56
C TRP A 125 1.72 15.55 15.23
N ASP A 126 1.26 16.55 15.99
CA ASP A 126 1.64 17.95 15.77
C ASP A 126 3.16 18.16 15.84
N VAL A 127 3.82 17.47 16.77
CA VAL A 127 5.28 17.51 16.90
C VAL A 127 5.96 16.86 15.69
N LEU A 128 5.43 15.73 15.20
CA LEU A 128 5.99 15.03 14.05
C LEU A 128 5.78 15.82 12.76
N ASP A 129 4.59 16.36 12.55
CA ASP A 129 4.17 17.19 11.41
C ASP A 129 5.12 18.39 11.25
N GLN A 130 5.32 19.16 12.32
CA GLN A 130 6.22 20.31 12.33
C GLN A 130 7.67 19.93 11.99
N VAL A 131 8.16 18.78 12.45
CA VAL A 131 9.54 18.33 12.18
C VAL A 131 9.69 17.82 10.74
N MET A 132 8.64 17.24 10.18
CA MET A 132 8.62 16.71 8.82
C MET A 132 8.44 17.82 7.77
N GLU A 133 7.74 18.90 8.09
CA GLU A 133 7.42 20.00 7.16
C GLU A 133 8.61 20.53 6.34
N PRO A 134 9.82 20.76 6.91
CA PRO A 134 10.96 21.27 6.14
C PRO A 134 11.53 20.29 5.11
N TYR A 135 11.16 19.01 5.16
CA TYR A 135 11.66 17.98 4.25
C TYR A 135 10.77 17.79 3.01
N ASP A 136 9.62 18.46 2.94
CA ASP A 136 8.70 18.45 1.80
C ASP A 136 8.41 17.00 1.34
N PHE A 137 8.55 16.66 0.06
CA PHE A 137 8.22 15.32 -0.44
C PHE A 137 9.21 14.19 -0.07
N ASP A 138 10.30 14.45 0.66
CA ASP A 138 11.34 13.45 0.98
C ASP A 138 11.38 13.13 2.49
N MET A 139 10.27 12.57 2.99
CA MET A 139 10.08 12.28 4.41
C MET A 139 11.04 11.21 4.95
N ALA A 140 11.58 10.35 4.09
CA ALA A 140 12.61 9.38 4.47
C ALA A 140 13.81 10.09 5.12
N ARG A 141 14.21 11.26 4.60
CA ARG A 141 15.33 12.04 5.15
C ARG A 141 15.07 12.62 6.54
N ALA A 142 13.80 12.78 6.93
CA ALA A 142 13.43 13.25 8.27
C ALA A 142 13.60 12.15 9.34
N LEU A 143 13.60 10.87 8.96
CA LEU A 143 13.57 9.74 9.92
C LEU A 143 14.69 9.76 10.98
N PRO A 144 15.96 10.04 10.65
CA PRO A 144 17.02 10.15 11.65
C PRO A 144 16.73 11.22 12.72
N LEU A 145 16.21 12.39 12.30
CA LEU A 145 15.82 13.46 13.23
C LEU A 145 14.57 13.07 14.01
N LEU A 146 13.54 12.52 13.36
CA LEU A 146 12.31 12.06 14.02
C LEU A 146 12.60 10.99 15.07
N ALA A 147 13.54 10.09 14.81
CA ALA A 147 13.98 9.09 15.77
C ALA A 147 14.70 9.71 16.99
N HIS A 148 15.23 10.92 16.87
CA HIS A 148 15.73 11.69 18.01
C HIS A 148 14.62 12.46 18.71
N VAL A 149 13.74 13.10 17.96
CA VAL A 149 12.58 13.83 18.49
C VAL A 149 11.69 12.91 19.33
N LEU A 150 11.42 11.68 18.88
CA LEU A 150 10.64 10.70 19.64
C LEU A 150 11.28 10.32 20.99
N ASP A 151 12.61 10.22 21.06
CA ASP A 151 13.35 9.98 22.32
C ASP A 151 13.27 11.20 23.25
N LEU A 152 13.46 12.40 22.71
CA LEU A 152 13.36 13.64 23.48
C LEU A 152 11.94 13.87 24.00
N HIS A 153 10.93 13.58 23.19
CA HIS A 153 9.53 13.72 23.55
C HIS A 153 9.18 12.79 24.73
N GLU A 154 9.50 11.50 24.63
CA GLU A 154 9.28 10.52 25.70
C GLU A 154 9.98 10.92 27.01
N ARG A 155 11.21 11.42 26.93
CA ARG A 155 11.94 11.92 28.11
C ARG A 155 11.33 13.20 28.67
N SER A 156 10.88 14.11 27.82
CA SER A 156 10.20 15.36 28.21
C SER A 156 8.90 15.07 28.96
N GLU A 157 8.11 14.10 28.50
CA GLU A 157 6.90 13.60 29.17
C GLU A 157 7.23 12.97 30.54
N ALA A 158 8.36 12.29 30.65
CA ALA A 158 8.87 11.76 31.91
C ALA A 158 9.43 12.85 32.88
N GLY A 159 9.41 14.12 32.48
CA GLY A 159 9.82 15.25 33.32
C GLY A 159 11.28 15.70 33.14
N ASP A 160 11.96 15.29 32.06
CA ASP A 160 13.32 15.74 31.75
C ASP A 160 13.32 17.13 31.07
N ASP A 161 13.65 18.16 31.85
CA ASP A 161 13.67 19.56 31.37
C ASP A 161 14.75 19.84 30.31
N ASP A 162 15.86 19.10 30.30
CA ASP A 162 16.89 19.22 29.24
C ASP A 162 16.39 18.62 27.92
N ALA A 163 15.70 17.47 27.99
CA ALA A 163 15.06 16.88 26.83
C ALA A 163 14.00 17.81 26.23
N ARG A 164 13.16 18.42 27.08
CA ARG A 164 12.18 19.43 26.64
C ARG A 164 12.85 20.61 25.95
N SER A 165 13.86 21.21 26.59
CA SER A 165 14.60 22.37 26.04
C SER A 165 15.35 22.05 24.74
N ARG A 166 15.68 20.78 24.48
CA ARG A 166 16.26 20.33 23.20
C ARG A 166 15.20 20.15 22.14
N LEU A 167 14.06 19.56 22.51
CA LEU A 167 12.93 19.39 21.61
C LEU A 167 12.42 20.75 21.13
N ASP A 168 12.22 21.70 22.05
CA ASP A 168 11.76 23.06 21.71
C ASP A 168 12.69 23.72 20.68
N ARG A 169 14.01 23.59 20.84
CA ARG A 169 14.98 24.12 19.87
C ARG A 169 14.89 23.46 18.50
N ILE A 170 14.64 22.14 18.44
CA ILE A 170 14.45 21.45 17.16
C ILE A 170 13.18 21.95 16.47
N LEU A 171 12.11 22.18 17.22
CA LEU A 171 10.86 22.71 16.69
C LEU A 171 11.03 24.16 16.19
N GLU A 172 11.75 25.00 16.93
CA GLU A 172 12.12 26.36 16.51
C GLU A 172 12.99 26.33 15.23
N ASP A 173 13.95 25.41 15.13
CA ASP A 173 14.78 25.25 13.93
C ASP A 173 13.96 24.75 12.74
N ALA A 174 13.01 23.84 12.95
CA ALA A 174 12.11 23.34 11.91
C ALA A 174 11.20 24.46 11.37
N GLU A 175 10.56 25.24 12.25
CA GLU A 175 9.75 26.42 11.88
C GLU A 175 10.57 27.46 11.11
N ALA A 176 11.87 27.56 11.41
CA ALA A 176 12.79 28.45 10.72
C ALA A 176 13.38 27.86 9.42
N GLU A 177 12.90 26.71 8.95
CA GLU A 177 13.41 25.97 7.78
C GLU A 177 14.91 25.62 7.87
N LYS A 178 15.39 25.31 9.08
CA LYS A 178 16.80 24.97 9.36
C LYS A 178 17.01 23.51 9.74
N ALA A 179 16.08 22.64 9.34
CA ALA A 179 16.23 21.21 9.57
C ALA A 179 17.51 20.67 8.89
N PRO A 180 18.30 19.84 9.56
CA PRO A 180 19.54 19.31 9.01
C PRO A 180 19.26 18.24 7.94
N GLU A 181 20.14 18.13 6.95
CA GLU A 181 20.01 17.08 5.91
C GLU A 181 20.22 15.65 6.41
N SER A 182 20.87 15.50 7.57
CA SER A 182 21.15 14.23 8.25
C SER A 182 21.22 14.46 9.76
N TYR A 183 21.00 13.41 10.55
CA TYR A 183 21.16 13.47 12.00
C TYR A 183 22.13 12.39 12.46
N ASP A 184 23.12 12.76 13.28
CA ASP A 184 24.22 11.89 13.72
C ASP A 184 24.99 11.18 12.57
N GLY A 185 25.00 11.77 11.37
CA GLY A 185 25.63 11.19 10.19
C GLY A 185 24.86 10.01 9.57
N VAL A 186 23.61 9.79 9.98
CA VAL A 186 22.71 8.80 9.39
C VAL A 186 21.81 9.48 8.36
N THR A 187 21.66 8.84 7.20
CA THR A 187 20.74 9.21 6.13
C THR A 187 19.89 8.01 5.76
N VAL A 188 18.60 8.22 5.50
CA VAL A 188 17.70 7.19 4.97
C VAL A 188 17.28 7.64 3.57
N GLU A 189 17.58 6.82 2.57
CA GLU A 189 17.31 7.15 1.16
C GLU A 189 15.92 6.72 0.71
N ARG A 190 15.37 5.65 1.31
CA ARG A 190 14.10 5.05 0.89
C ARG A 190 13.52 4.11 1.95
N LEU A 191 12.23 3.79 1.79
CA LEU A 191 11.55 2.76 2.56
C LEU A 191 11.41 1.50 1.71
N VAL A 192 12.02 0.39 2.15
CA VAL A 192 12.01 -0.87 1.41
C VAL A 192 11.19 -1.91 2.16
N LEU A 193 10.32 -2.64 1.47
CA LEU A 193 9.66 -3.81 2.06
C LEU A 193 10.66 -4.98 2.18
N ASP A 194 10.69 -5.59 3.35
CA ASP A 194 11.36 -6.87 3.58
C ASP A 194 10.54 -8.00 2.91
N TRP A 195 10.70 -8.15 1.60
CA TRP A 195 9.92 -9.10 0.79
C TRP A 195 10.07 -10.55 1.23
N ASP A 196 11.21 -10.94 1.79
CA ASP A 196 11.42 -12.27 2.35
C ASP A 196 10.54 -12.48 3.60
N ALA A 197 10.48 -11.48 4.48
CA ALA A 197 9.59 -11.53 5.65
C ALA A 197 8.11 -11.45 5.26
N VAL A 198 7.75 -10.66 4.24
CA VAL A 198 6.39 -10.63 3.68
C VAL A 198 6.01 -12.00 3.10
N ALA A 199 6.88 -12.63 2.33
CA ALA A 199 6.66 -13.96 1.77
C ALA A 199 6.51 -15.03 2.86
N ALA A 200 7.28 -14.93 3.94
CA ALA A 200 7.16 -15.83 5.09
C ALA A 200 5.85 -15.65 5.87
N ALA A 201 5.28 -14.43 5.86
CA ALA A 201 4.01 -14.12 6.51
C ALA A 201 2.79 -14.45 5.64
N ALA A 202 2.93 -14.47 4.32
CA ALA A 202 1.84 -14.69 3.37
C ALA A 202 1.29 -16.13 3.46
N PRO A 203 -0.02 -16.31 3.75
CA PRO A 203 -0.67 -17.61 3.68
C PRO A 203 -0.62 -18.18 2.27
N PRO A 204 -0.40 -19.49 2.07
CA PRO A 204 -0.37 -20.08 0.73
C PRO A 204 -1.73 -19.99 0.02
N LEU A 205 -1.70 -19.75 -1.29
CA LEU A 205 -2.90 -19.78 -2.13
C LEU A 205 -3.44 -21.21 -2.29
N ARG A 206 -4.77 -21.33 -2.38
CA ARG A 206 -5.45 -22.59 -2.70
C ARG A 206 -5.68 -22.68 -4.19
N GLU A 207 -5.63 -23.90 -4.70
CA GLU A 207 -6.04 -24.15 -6.07
C GLU A 207 -7.57 -23.96 -6.25
N PRO A 208 -8.02 -23.46 -7.41
CA PRO A 208 -7.20 -23.08 -8.57
C PRO A 208 -6.57 -21.68 -8.41
N VAL A 209 -5.26 -21.57 -8.61
CA VAL A 209 -4.57 -20.28 -8.70
C VAL A 209 -4.93 -19.58 -10.02
N LEU A 210 -4.87 -18.25 -10.03
CA LEU A 210 -5.14 -17.43 -11.20
C LEU A 210 -4.17 -17.76 -12.34
N GLU A 211 -4.71 -18.20 -13.48
CA GLU A 211 -3.98 -18.44 -14.74
C GLU A 211 -4.45 -17.49 -15.85
N ALA A 212 -5.61 -16.86 -15.66
CA ALA A 212 -6.22 -15.91 -16.57
C ALA A 212 -5.68 -14.49 -16.32
N GLU A 213 -5.90 -13.59 -17.28
CA GLU A 213 -5.42 -12.21 -17.21
C GLU A 213 -6.11 -11.37 -16.12
N TRP A 214 -7.26 -11.81 -15.59
CA TRP A 214 -8.01 -11.06 -14.60
C TRP A 214 -8.75 -11.92 -13.57
N VAL A 215 -9.10 -11.30 -12.44
CA VAL A 215 -9.89 -11.89 -11.37
C VAL A 215 -10.97 -10.92 -10.88
N ARG A 216 -12.19 -11.43 -10.66
CA ARG A 216 -13.20 -10.71 -9.89
C ARG A 216 -13.05 -11.09 -8.42
N VAL A 217 -13.18 -10.09 -7.56
CA VAL A 217 -13.06 -10.29 -6.11
C VAL A 217 -14.32 -9.83 -5.39
N ARG A 218 -14.47 -10.26 -4.14
CA ARG A 218 -15.43 -9.73 -3.16
C ARG A 218 -14.92 -9.97 -1.76
N TRP A 219 -15.39 -9.21 -0.78
CA TRP A 219 -15.00 -9.36 0.62
C TRP A 219 -15.67 -10.58 1.26
N ALA A 220 -14.91 -11.38 2.04
CA ALA A 220 -15.51 -12.47 2.83
C ALA A 220 -16.45 -11.94 3.92
N SER A 221 -16.10 -10.79 4.52
CA SER A 221 -16.91 -10.08 5.51
C SER A 221 -16.57 -8.59 5.52
N LYS A 222 -17.48 -7.77 6.05
CA LYS A 222 -17.24 -6.33 6.24
C LYS A 222 -16.16 -6.03 7.29
N ASP A 223 -15.92 -6.96 8.22
CA ASP A 223 -14.94 -6.78 9.29
C ASP A 223 -13.49 -6.85 8.77
N LEU A 224 -13.27 -7.43 7.59
CA LEU A 224 -11.97 -7.46 6.91
C LEU A 224 -11.70 -6.19 6.09
N MET A 225 -12.74 -5.40 5.82
CA MET A 225 -12.64 -4.25 4.94
C MET A 225 -11.99 -3.08 5.69
N HIS A 226 -10.81 -2.66 5.23
CA HIS A 226 -10.18 -1.45 5.76
C HIS A 226 -10.97 -0.22 5.32
N PRO A 227 -11.24 0.77 6.18
CA PRO A 227 -12.04 1.95 5.79
C PRO A 227 -11.41 2.75 4.64
N GLU A 228 -10.09 2.72 4.52
CA GLU A 228 -9.31 3.50 3.55
C GLU A 228 -8.92 2.72 2.29
N THR A 229 -9.27 1.43 2.18
CA THR A 229 -8.96 0.67 0.96
C THR A 229 -9.73 1.22 -0.23
N TYR A 230 -9.07 1.33 -1.37
CA TYR A 230 -9.72 1.58 -2.66
C TYR A 230 -10.64 0.42 -3.05
N LEU A 231 -10.51 -0.73 -2.37
CA LEU A 231 -11.41 -1.86 -2.52
C LEU A 231 -12.75 -1.71 -1.77
N ASN A 232 -13.00 -0.58 -1.10
CA ASN A 232 -14.21 -0.32 -0.30
C ASN A 232 -15.51 -0.13 -1.11
N PRO A 233 -15.53 0.62 -2.25
CA PRO A 233 -16.75 0.80 -3.06
C PRO A 233 -17.38 -0.53 -3.52
N TRP A 234 -16.62 -1.62 -3.42
CA TRP A 234 -16.93 -2.94 -3.90
C TRP A 234 -17.67 -3.86 -2.92
N GLY A 235 -17.81 -3.48 -1.65
CA GLY A 235 -18.81 -4.07 -0.72
C GLY A 235 -18.89 -5.61 -0.71
N ALA A 236 -20.06 -6.19 -0.96
CA ALA A 236 -20.26 -7.65 -0.99
C ALA A 236 -20.55 -8.21 -2.39
N GLU A 237 -20.57 -7.33 -3.40
CA GLU A 237 -20.85 -7.69 -4.79
C GLU A 237 -19.56 -8.00 -5.54
N TRP A 238 -19.67 -8.64 -6.70
CA TRP A 238 -18.51 -8.94 -7.54
C TRP A 238 -18.01 -7.67 -8.22
N VAL A 239 -16.69 -7.46 -8.17
CA VAL A 239 -16.02 -6.29 -8.75
C VAL A 239 -15.79 -6.45 -10.25
N GLU A 240 -15.55 -5.33 -10.92
CA GLU A 240 -14.86 -5.30 -12.22
C GLU A 240 -13.54 -6.09 -12.16
N PRO A 241 -13.08 -6.65 -13.29
CA PRO A 241 -11.89 -7.50 -13.30
C PRO A 241 -10.64 -6.72 -12.87
N LEU A 242 -9.95 -7.21 -11.83
CA LEU A 242 -8.58 -6.80 -11.53
C LEU A 242 -7.65 -7.61 -12.42
N HIS A 243 -6.80 -6.92 -13.17
CA HIS A 243 -5.84 -7.52 -14.08
C HIS A 243 -4.57 -7.94 -13.34
N LEU A 244 -3.96 -9.05 -13.79
CA LEU A 244 -2.61 -9.43 -13.36
C LEU A 244 -1.63 -8.27 -13.63
N GLY A 245 -0.83 -7.93 -12.63
CA GLY A 245 0.03 -6.74 -12.67
C GLY A 245 -0.62 -5.54 -11.96
N VAL A 246 -0.33 -4.33 -12.46
CA VAL A 246 -0.73 -3.06 -11.84
C VAL A 246 -2.16 -2.67 -12.28
N ASN A 247 -2.97 -2.23 -11.32
CA ASN A 247 -4.30 -1.65 -11.52
C ASN A 247 -4.27 -0.27 -10.85
N ASP A 248 -4.64 0.79 -11.57
CA ASP A 248 -4.72 2.16 -11.07
C ASP A 248 -6.18 2.51 -10.82
N LEU A 249 -6.63 2.18 -9.61
CA LEU A 249 -8.01 2.34 -9.21
C LEU A 249 -8.39 3.80 -8.96
N GLU A 250 -7.41 4.70 -8.88
CA GLU A 250 -7.69 6.14 -8.78
C GLU A 250 -8.15 6.69 -10.14
N ASN A 251 -7.45 6.29 -11.21
CA ASN A 251 -7.73 6.76 -12.57
C ASN A 251 -8.74 5.88 -13.32
N GLY A 252 -9.07 4.71 -12.76
CA GLY A 252 -10.06 3.78 -13.31
C GLY A 252 -9.49 2.84 -14.37
N ASP A 253 -8.18 2.55 -14.29
CA ASP A 253 -7.42 1.71 -15.21
C ASP A 253 -7.02 0.36 -14.58
#